data_AF-A0A2R6CHN0-F1
#
_entry.id   AF-A0A2R6CHN0-F1
#
_cell.length_a   1.000
_cell.length_b   1.000
_cell.length_c   1.000
_cell.angle_alpha   90.00
_cell.angle_beta   90.00
_cell.angle_gamma   90.00
#
_symmetry.space_group_name_H-M   'P 1'
#
loop_
_entity.id
_entity.type
_entity.pdbx_description
1 polymer ?
#
loop_
_entity_poly.entity_id
_entity_poly.type
_entity_poly.pdbx_seq_one_letter_code
_entity_poly.pdbx_strand_id
1 'polypeptide(L)'
;RAATVARYVGAVGIGVAATLIGFLLFQARSPALPGLDPVAPTLGLVVSVALTAVVYLLVGLWRTDVLARAKYVGGLVLFAHLFDGVTTAVGVELLDVGERSALPQAIMDVAAGLPTADLLGEAWLFVLVKLLLAVAIVVGFADYLSEAPTRGNLFFAVVAAVGLGPAVHNFFLFVLNLPG
;
A
#
# COMPACT_ATOMS: atom_id res chain seq x y z
N ARG A 1 -25.64 -2.35 17.70
CA ARG A 1 -24.99 -1.02 17.49
C ARG A 1 -23.67 -1.13 16.72
N ALA A 2 -22.71 -1.96 17.13
CA ALA A 2 -21.43 -2.14 16.42
C ALA A 2 -21.60 -2.60 14.94
N ALA A 3 -22.49 -3.55 14.67
CA ALA A 3 -22.77 -4.03 13.30
C ALA A 3 -23.33 -2.92 12.38
N THR A 4 -24.09 -1.99 12.94
CA THR A 4 -24.66 -0.86 12.22
C THR A 4 -23.58 0.19 11.88
N VAL A 5 -22.68 0.47 12.83
CA VAL A 5 -21.54 1.38 12.62
C VAL A 5 -20.58 0.82 11.57
N ALA A 6 -20.24 -0.47 11.64
CA ALA A 6 -19.40 -1.14 10.64
C ALA A 6 -20.03 -1.07 9.24
N ARG A 7 -21.35 -1.25 9.13
CA ARG A 7 -22.08 -1.15 7.85
C ARG A 7 -22.07 0.26 7.27
N TYR A 8 -22.22 1.29 8.10
CA TYR A 8 -22.15 2.69 7.65
C TYR A 8 -20.74 3.09 7.25
N VAL A 9 -19.72 2.70 8.02
CA VAL A 9 -18.31 2.94 7.67
C VAL A 9 -17.96 2.22 6.36
N GLY A 10 -18.39 0.97 6.20
CA GLY A 10 -18.20 0.22 4.96
C GLY A 10 -18.90 0.89 3.76
N ALA A 11 -20.15 1.34 3.93
CA ALA A 11 -20.90 2.02 2.86
C ALA A 11 -20.27 3.36 2.47
N VAL A 12 -19.81 4.15 3.44
CA VAL A 12 -19.11 5.43 3.18
C VAL A 12 -17.78 5.16 2.48
N GLY A 13 -17.00 4.18 2.95
CA GLY A 13 -15.75 3.78 2.33
C GLY A 13 -15.93 3.34 0.87
N ILE A 14 -16.93 2.51 0.59
CA ILE A 14 -17.30 2.09 -0.77
C ILE A 14 -17.73 3.29 -1.61
N GLY A 15 -18.56 4.20 -1.08
CA GLY A 15 -19.01 5.39 -1.79
C GLY A 15 -17.86 6.34 -2.16
N VAL A 16 -16.92 6.56 -1.23
CA VAL A 16 -15.72 7.37 -1.49
C VAL A 16 -14.83 6.69 -2.53
N ALA A 17 -14.57 5.38 -2.39
CA ALA A 17 -13.78 4.62 -3.34
C ALA A 17 -14.39 4.65 -4.76
N ALA A 18 -15.70 4.40 -4.87
CA ALA A 18 -16.41 4.46 -6.15
C ALA A 18 -16.37 5.85 -6.79
N THR A 19 -16.47 6.91 -5.98
CA THR A 19 -16.37 8.30 -6.47
C THR A 19 -14.97 8.61 -6.99
N LEU A 20 -13.93 8.22 -6.25
CA LEU A 20 -12.54 8.40 -6.66
C LEU A 20 -12.25 7.60 -7.94
N ILE A 21 -12.66 6.34 -8.01
CA ILE A 21 -12.54 5.51 -9.21
C ILE A 21 -13.27 6.16 -10.40
N GLY A 22 -14.51 6.63 -10.21
CA GLY A 22 -15.28 7.30 -11.26
C GLY A 22 -14.61 8.59 -11.77
N PHE A 23 -14.07 9.39 -10.86
CA PHE A 23 -13.31 10.60 -11.20
C PHE A 23 -12.03 10.26 -11.99
N LEU A 24 -11.35 9.16 -11.65
CA LEU A 24 -10.15 8.72 -12.36
C LEU A 24 -10.45 8.21 -13.76
N LEU A 25 -11.52 7.44 -13.92
CA LEU A 25 -11.99 7.01 -15.24
C LEU A 25 -12.40 8.20 -16.13
N PHE A 26 -12.89 9.28 -15.52
CA PHE A 26 -13.19 10.53 -16.22
C PHE A 26 -11.92 11.28 -16.63
N GLN A 27 -10.93 11.39 -15.73
CA GLN A 27 -9.63 12.00 -16.00
C GLN A 27 -8.85 11.23 -17.07
N ALA A 28 -8.87 9.90 -17.05
CA ALA A 28 -8.26 9.03 -18.06
C ALA A 28 -8.76 9.32 -19.49
N ARG A 29 -9.95 9.91 -19.63
CA ARG A 29 -10.55 10.28 -20.92
C ARG A 29 -10.36 11.75 -21.28
N SER A 30 -9.77 12.54 -20.40
CA SER A 30 -9.61 13.98 -20.57
C SER A 30 -8.25 14.29 -21.21
N PRO A 31 -8.19 14.84 -22.43
CA PRO A 31 -6.94 15.19 -23.14
C PRO A 31 -6.23 16.42 -22.53
N ALA A 32 -6.48 16.73 -21.26
CA ALA A 32 -6.29 18.07 -20.71
C ALA A 32 -4.83 18.42 -20.33
N LEU A 33 -3.92 17.44 -20.24
CA LEU A 33 -2.53 17.66 -19.81
C LEU A 33 -1.57 16.77 -20.62
N PRO A 34 -0.98 17.27 -21.72
CA PRO A 34 0.06 16.55 -22.44
C PRO A 34 1.23 16.23 -21.48
N GLY A 35 1.52 14.93 -21.28
CA GLY A 35 2.65 14.47 -20.47
C GLY A 35 2.33 13.96 -19.06
N LEU A 36 1.06 13.94 -18.62
CA LEU A 36 0.68 13.24 -17.38
C LEU A 36 -0.06 11.94 -17.68
N ASP A 37 0.30 10.86 -16.98
CA ASP A 37 -0.46 9.60 -16.99
C ASP A 37 -0.85 9.20 -15.55
N PRO A 38 -1.89 9.82 -14.96
CA PRO A 38 -2.24 9.62 -13.57
C PRO A 38 -3.03 8.32 -13.34
N VAL A 39 -3.37 7.56 -14.38
CA VAL A 39 -4.34 6.46 -14.28
C VAL A 39 -3.78 5.30 -13.48
N ALA A 40 -2.67 4.72 -13.93
CA ALA A 40 -2.04 3.58 -13.26
C ALA A 40 -1.57 3.92 -11.82
N PRO A 41 -0.93 5.07 -11.55
CA PRO A 41 -0.49 5.43 -10.20
C PRO A 41 -1.66 5.62 -9.23
N THR A 42 -2.76 6.21 -9.70
CA THR A 42 -3.90 6.41 -8.82
C THR A 42 -4.68 5.13 -8.59
N LEU A 43 -4.77 4.22 -9.57
CA LEU A 43 -5.26 2.87 -9.33
C LEU A 43 -4.41 2.16 -8.27
N GLY A 44 -3.08 2.26 -8.36
CA GLY A 44 -2.16 1.75 -7.33
C GLY A 44 -2.45 2.33 -5.94
N LEU A 45 -2.68 3.64 -5.83
CA LEU A 45 -3.06 4.30 -4.58
C LEU A 45 -4.39 3.76 -4.02
N VAL A 46 -5.43 3.65 -4.85
CA VAL A 46 -6.75 3.14 -4.43
C VAL A 46 -6.65 1.70 -3.93
N VAL A 47 -5.94 0.85 -4.67
CA VAL A 47 -5.68 -0.55 -4.28
C VAL A 47 -4.93 -0.61 -2.95
N SER A 48 -3.93 0.24 -2.76
CA SER A 48 -3.14 0.29 -1.52
C SER A 48 -3.97 0.69 -0.31
N VAL A 49 -4.84 1.69 -0.46
CA VAL A 49 -5.79 2.10 0.59
C VAL A 49 -6.76 0.97 0.92
N ALA A 50 -7.31 0.30 -0.11
CA ALA A 50 -8.24 -0.81 0.08
C ALA A 50 -7.57 -2.00 0.80
N LEU A 51 -6.38 -2.41 0.36
CA LEU A 51 -5.59 -3.46 1.01
C LEU A 51 -5.25 -3.09 2.45
N THR A 52 -4.84 -1.85 2.70
CA THR A 52 -4.56 -1.36 4.06
C THR A 52 -5.79 -1.48 4.95
N ALA A 53 -6.96 -1.06 4.47
CA ALA A 53 -8.20 -1.15 5.24
C ALA A 53 -8.54 -2.61 5.57
N VAL A 54 -8.43 -3.52 4.59
CA VAL A 54 -8.67 -4.95 4.79
C VAL A 54 -7.70 -5.52 5.84
N VAL A 55 -6.41 -5.28 5.68
CA VAL A 55 -5.38 -5.81 6.59
C VAL A 55 -5.53 -5.23 7.99
N TYR A 56 -5.77 -3.93 8.11
CA TYR A 56 -6.00 -3.26 9.39
C TYR A 56 -7.21 -3.85 10.13
N LEU A 57 -8.31 -4.12 9.41
CA LEU A 57 -9.48 -4.77 9.97
C LEU A 57 -9.19 -6.22 10.38
N LEU A 58 -8.50 -7.00 9.55
CA LEU A 58 -8.13 -8.39 9.87
C LEU A 58 -7.23 -8.48 11.10
N VAL A 59 -6.22 -7.60 11.22
CA VAL A 59 -5.38 -7.50 12.42
C VAL A 59 -6.24 -7.13 13.62
N GLY A 60 -7.18 -6.20 13.47
CA GLY A 60 -8.12 -5.82 14.53
C GLY A 60 -9.03 -6.94 15.00
N LEU A 61 -9.52 -7.77 14.08
CA LEU A 61 -10.34 -8.94 14.40
C LEU A 61 -9.55 -10.04 15.10
N TRP A 62 -8.25 -10.15 14.81
CA TRP A 62 -7.36 -11.13 15.42
C TRP A 62 -6.78 -10.69 16.77
N ARG A 63 -6.40 -9.41 16.87
CA ARG A 63 -5.70 -8.78 18.01
C ARG A 63 -6.22 -7.36 18.23
N THR A 64 -7.35 -7.24 18.92
CA THR A 64 -7.98 -5.94 19.22
C THR A 64 -7.09 -5.02 20.06
N ASP A 65 -6.25 -5.58 20.93
CA ASP A 65 -5.30 -4.85 21.78
C ASP A 65 -4.18 -4.19 20.96
N VAL A 66 -3.69 -4.86 19.92
CA VAL A 66 -2.68 -4.30 18.99
C VAL A 66 -3.22 -3.05 18.32
N LEU A 67 -4.45 -3.07 17.80
CA LEU A 67 -5.07 -1.89 17.20
C LEU A 67 -5.29 -0.77 18.22
N ALA A 68 -5.69 -1.10 19.44
CA ALA A 68 -5.92 -0.12 20.49
C ALA A 68 -4.63 0.65 20.83
N ARG A 69 -3.47 0.01 20.72
CA ARG A 69 -2.14 0.62 20.94
C ARG A 69 -1.62 1.33 19.69
N ALA A 70 -1.64 0.65 18.56
CA ALA A 70 -1.04 1.13 17.31
C ALA A 70 -1.85 2.24 16.62
N LYS A 71 -3.18 2.18 16.72
CA LYS A 71 -4.13 3.16 16.18
C LYS A 71 -3.73 3.62 14.76
N TYR A 72 -3.74 4.93 14.53
CA TYR A 72 -3.43 5.55 13.24
C TYR A 72 -1.99 5.32 12.79
N VAL A 73 -1.04 5.23 13.72
CA VAL A 73 0.39 5.08 13.40
C VAL A 73 0.67 3.68 12.83
N GLY A 74 0.02 2.65 13.39
CA GLY A 74 0.05 1.31 12.81
C GLY A 74 -0.60 1.26 11.42
N GLY A 75 -1.74 1.94 11.25
CA GLY A 75 -2.39 2.08 9.94
C GLY A 75 -1.51 2.77 8.90
N LEU A 76 -0.76 3.81 9.31
CA LEU A 76 0.18 4.51 8.44
C LEU A 76 1.34 3.61 7.99
N VAL A 77 1.90 2.78 8.88
CA VAL A 77 2.94 1.80 8.53
C VAL A 77 2.42 0.77 7.53
N LEU A 78 1.22 0.22 7.76
CA LEU A 78 0.59 -0.69 6.80
C LEU A 78 0.41 -0.04 5.43
N PHE A 79 -0.13 1.19 5.41
CA PHE A 79 -0.31 1.96 4.18
C PHE A 79 1.00 2.20 3.46
N ALA A 80 2.03 2.69 4.16
CA ALA A 80 3.32 3.02 3.59
C ALA A 80 3.94 1.84 2.83
N HIS A 81 3.97 0.67 3.46
CA HIS A 81 4.58 -0.52 2.87
C HIS A 81 3.70 -1.18 1.79
N LEU A 82 2.38 -1.16 1.95
CA LEU A 82 1.49 -1.66 0.90
C LEU A 82 1.52 -0.74 -0.33
N PHE A 83 1.57 0.58 -0.13
CA PHE A 83 1.68 1.55 -1.21
C PHE A 83 2.99 1.39 -1.98
N ASP A 84 4.09 1.14 -1.27
CA ASP A 84 5.38 0.77 -1.87
C ASP A 84 5.28 -0.49 -2.72
N GLY A 85 4.82 -1.60 -2.13
CA GLY A 85 4.67 -2.87 -2.85
C GLY A 85 3.80 -2.75 -4.10
N VAL A 86 2.63 -2.09 -3.98
CA VAL A 86 1.68 -1.93 -5.08
C VAL A 86 2.23 -0.98 -6.16
N THR A 87 2.85 0.14 -5.80
CA THR A 87 3.42 1.05 -6.80
C THR A 87 4.59 0.42 -7.55
N THR A 88 5.45 -0.34 -6.88
CA THR A 88 6.47 -1.16 -7.55
C THR A 88 5.86 -2.18 -8.50
N ALA A 89 4.83 -2.92 -8.05
CA ALA A 89 4.15 -3.88 -8.92
C ALA A 89 3.50 -3.21 -10.15
N VAL A 90 2.90 -2.02 -9.98
CA VAL A 90 2.38 -1.24 -11.10
C VAL A 90 3.50 -0.82 -12.05
N GLY A 91 4.65 -0.37 -11.53
CA GLY A 91 5.80 0.00 -12.34
C GLY A 91 6.29 -1.15 -13.23
N VAL A 92 6.51 -2.32 -12.62
CA VAL A 92 7.04 -3.50 -13.32
C VAL A 92 6.03 -4.08 -14.31
N GLU A 93 4.77 -4.30 -13.88
CA GLU A 93 3.81 -5.10 -14.63
C GLU A 93 2.97 -4.28 -15.63
N LEU A 94 2.75 -3.00 -15.37
CA LEU A 94 1.87 -2.15 -16.20
C LEU A 94 2.63 -1.10 -17.00
N LEU A 95 3.80 -0.67 -16.52
CA LEU A 95 4.56 0.43 -17.11
C LEU A 95 5.92 0.01 -17.69
N ASP A 96 6.24 -1.29 -17.62
CA ASP A 96 7.52 -1.88 -18.09
C ASP A 96 8.75 -1.15 -17.53
N VAL A 97 8.61 -0.61 -16.31
CA VAL A 97 9.71 0.03 -15.59
C VAL A 97 10.51 -1.06 -14.92
N GLY A 98 11.71 -1.31 -15.43
CA GLY A 98 12.64 -2.27 -14.82
C GLY A 98 12.95 -1.88 -13.38
N GLU A 99 12.80 -2.83 -12.45
CA GLU A 99 13.15 -2.62 -11.04
C GLU A 99 14.69 -2.58 -10.90
N ARG A 100 15.23 -1.42 -10.48
CA ARG A 100 16.68 -1.20 -10.43
C ARG A 100 17.30 -1.62 -9.09
N SER A 101 16.47 -1.95 -8.11
CA SER A 101 16.90 -2.26 -6.76
C SER A 101 17.20 -3.75 -6.60
N ALA A 102 18.41 -4.10 -6.17
CA ALA A 102 18.88 -5.49 -6.08
C ALA A 102 17.98 -6.42 -5.23
N LEU A 103 17.42 -5.92 -4.12
CA LEU A 103 16.61 -6.72 -3.21
C LEU A 103 15.18 -6.95 -3.75
N PRO A 104 14.41 -5.93 -4.17
CA PRO A 104 13.16 -6.12 -4.90
C PRO A 104 13.30 -7.05 -6.11
N GLN A 105 14.34 -6.86 -6.94
CA GLN A 105 14.60 -7.70 -8.10
C GLN A 105 14.81 -9.17 -7.70
N ALA A 106 15.63 -9.45 -6.69
CA ALA A 106 15.85 -10.81 -6.23
C ALA A 106 14.56 -11.49 -5.71
N ILE A 107 13.64 -10.74 -5.12
CA ILE A 107 12.33 -11.25 -4.71
C ILE A 107 11.47 -11.59 -5.94
N MET A 108 11.49 -10.74 -6.96
CA MET A 108 10.75 -10.96 -8.22
C MET A 108 11.31 -12.15 -9.00
N ASP A 109 12.62 -12.32 -9.07
CA ASP A 109 13.26 -13.47 -9.72
C ASP A 109 12.83 -14.80 -9.07
N VAL A 110 12.68 -14.82 -7.74
CA VAL A 110 12.12 -15.97 -7.03
C VAL A 110 10.66 -16.19 -7.42
N ALA A 111 9.86 -15.13 -7.49
CA ALA A 111 8.45 -15.20 -7.87
C ALA A 111 8.27 -15.72 -9.30
N ALA A 112 9.11 -15.28 -10.24
CA ALA A 112 9.12 -15.70 -11.64
C ALA A 112 9.44 -17.20 -11.79
N GLY A 113 10.21 -17.77 -10.86
CA GLY A 113 10.50 -19.21 -10.82
C GLY A 113 9.37 -20.07 -10.25
N LEU A 114 8.28 -19.49 -9.74
CA LEU A 114 7.17 -20.22 -9.15
C LEU A 114 6.06 -20.50 -10.18
N PRO A 115 5.32 -21.62 -10.06
CA PRO A 115 4.19 -21.92 -10.94
C PRO A 115 3.04 -20.89 -10.92
N THR A 116 3.08 -19.98 -9.94
CA THR A 116 2.12 -18.89 -9.78
C THR A 116 2.46 -17.65 -10.59
N ALA A 117 3.66 -17.56 -11.19
CA ALA A 117 4.10 -16.40 -11.97
C ALA A 117 3.13 -16.08 -13.11
N ASP A 118 2.73 -17.10 -13.88
CA ASP A 118 1.78 -16.96 -15.00
C ASP A 118 0.40 -16.40 -14.58
N LEU A 119 0.04 -16.55 -13.29
CA LEU A 119 -1.26 -16.15 -12.77
C LEU A 119 -1.22 -14.82 -12.01
N LEU A 120 -0.13 -14.53 -11.31
CA LEU A 120 -0.02 -13.42 -10.36
C LEU A 120 1.02 -12.35 -10.77
N GLY A 121 1.78 -12.60 -11.84
CA GLY A 121 2.92 -11.77 -12.25
C GLY A 121 4.21 -12.14 -11.51
N GLU A 122 5.22 -11.30 -11.64
CA GLU A 122 6.52 -11.43 -10.98
C GLU A 122 6.60 -10.55 -9.72
N ALA A 123 5.79 -9.49 -9.64
CA ALA A 123 5.83 -8.55 -8.52
C ALA A 123 4.98 -8.94 -7.29
N TRP A 124 4.08 -9.93 -7.37
CA TRP A 124 3.16 -10.27 -6.28
C TRP A 124 3.87 -10.65 -4.98
N LEU A 125 5.01 -11.35 -5.08
CA LEU A 125 5.77 -11.78 -3.91
C LEU A 125 6.36 -10.58 -3.16
N PHE A 126 6.75 -9.53 -3.89
CA PHE A 126 7.22 -8.29 -3.27
C PHE A 126 6.11 -7.61 -2.47
N VAL A 127 4.88 -7.53 -3.02
CA VAL A 127 3.71 -7.01 -2.30
C VAL A 127 3.45 -7.83 -1.03
N LEU A 128 3.52 -9.16 -1.13
CA LEU A 128 3.33 -10.06 0.00
C LEU A 128 4.41 -9.85 1.09
N VAL A 129 5.67 -9.71 0.69
CA VAL A 129 6.78 -9.45 1.63
C VAL A 129 6.56 -8.12 2.37
N LYS A 130 6.19 -7.05 1.65
CA LYS A 130 5.90 -5.75 2.27
C LYS A 130 4.72 -5.83 3.24
N LEU A 131 3.66 -6.52 2.86
CA LEU A 131 2.51 -6.77 3.72
C LEU A 131 2.92 -7.50 5.01
N LEU A 132 3.62 -8.62 4.89
CA LEU A 132 4.04 -9.43 6.03
C LEU A 132 4.99 -8.64 6.94
N LEU A 133 5.95 -7.90 6.37
CA LEU A 133 6.85 -7.03 7.12
C LEU A 133 6.07 -5.97 7.91
N ALA A 134 5.15 -5.27 7.26
CA ALA A 134 4.38 -4.21 7.92
C ALA A 134 3.50 -4.77 9.04
N VAL A 135 2.81 -5.89 8.82
CA VAL A 135 2.02 -6.56 9.85
C VAL A 135 2.91 -7.03 11.01
N ALA A 136 4.06 -7.63 10.72
CA ALA A 136 5.01 -8.08 11.74
C ALA A 136 5.52 -6.93 12.60
N ILE A 137 5.83 -5.78 12.00
CA ILE A 137 6.26 -4.58 12.76
C ILE A 137 5.10 -4.08 13.63
N VAL A 138 3.91 -3.90 13.06
CA VAL A 138 2.76 -3.35 13.80
C VAL A 138 2.36 -4.24 14.97
N VAL A 139 2.32 -5.56 14.77
CA VAL A 139 1.96 -6.52 15.82
C VAL A 139 3.09 -6.68 16.83
N GLY A 140 4.34 -6.81 16.37
CA GLY A 140 5.49 -7.10 17.22
C GLY A 140 5.94 -5.91 18.08
N PHE A 141 5.70 -4.67 17.62
CA PHE A 141 6.10 -3.46 18.32
C PHE A 141 4.91 -2.64 18.88
N ALA A 142 3.72 -3.21 18.92
CA ALA A 142 2.53 -2.54 19.45
C ALA A 142 2.71 -2.06 20.90
N ASP A 143 3.36 -2.88 21.74
CA ASP A 143 3.60 -2.56 23.16
C ASP A 143 4.52 -1.35 23.32
N TYR A 144 5.49 -1.19 22.42
CA TYR A 144 6.47 -0.10 22.46
C TYR A 144 5.81 1.28 22.35
N LEU A 145 4.67 1.37 21.65
CA LEU A 145 3.87 2.59 21.55
C LEU A 145 3.21 3.00 22.87
N SER A 146 2.92 2.04 23.76
CA SER A 146 2.41 2.32 25.11
C SER A 146 3.52 2.47 26.15
N GLU A 147 4.59 1.68 26.06
CA GLU A 147 5.67 1.66 27.05
C GLU A 147 6.59 2.89 26.94
N ALA A 148 6.86 3.34 25.71
CA ALA A 148 7.71 4.50 25.46
C ALA A 148 7.14 5.37 24.32
N PRO A 149 6.02 6.09 24.54
CA PRO A 149 5.25 6.71 23.46
C PRO A 149 6.07 7.58 22.50
N THR A 150 6.97 8.43 23.00
CA THR A 150 7.81 9.28 22.14
C THR A 150 8.73 8.44 21.24
N ARG A 151 9.43 7.45 21.81
CA ARG A 151 10.38 6.62 21.07
C ARG A 151 9.67 5.62 20.15
N GLY A 152 8.55 5.07 20.59
CA GLY A 152 7.69 4.20 19.79
C GLY A 152 7.14 4.92 18.57
N ASN A 153 6.56 6.12 18.74
CA ASN A 153 6.07 6.90 17.61
C ASN A 153 7.19 7.29 16.65
N LEU A 154 8.37 7.66 17.16
CA LEU A 154 9.53 7.94 16.31
C LEU A 154 9.98 6.71 15.51
N PHE A 155 10.04 5.54 16.15
CA PHE A 155 10.34 4.27 15.48
C PHE A 155 9.35 3.98 14.34
N PHE A 156 8.04 4.06 14.62
CA PHE A 156 7.03 3.83 13.59
C PHE A 156 7.06 4.89 12.48
N ALA A 157 7.38 6.16 12.80
CA ALA A 157 7.54 7.20 11.79
C ALA A 157 8.71 6.89 10.85
N VAL A 158 9.84 6.40 11.37
CA VAL A 158 10.97 5.95 10.55
C VAL A 158 10.57 4.76 9.68
N VAL A 159 9.89 3.76 10.23
CA VAL A 159 9.40 2.61 9.47
C VAL A 159 8.45 3.06 8.34
N ALA A 160 7.49 3.94 8.64
CA ALA A 160 6.59 4.48 7.63
C ALA A 160 7.35 5.25 6.55
N ALA A 161 8.38 6.02 6.91
CA ALA A 161 9.22 6.72 5.93
C ALA A 161 9.98 5.75 5.00
N VAL A 162 10.42 4.59 5.50
CA VAL A 162 11.08 3.55 4.69
C VAL A 162 10.15 3.00 3.61
N GLY A 163 8.86 2.81 3.91
CA GLY A 163 7.88 2.43 2.88
C GLY A 163 7.47 3.60 1.98
N LEU A 164 7.21 4.78 2.55
CA LEU A 164 6.74 5.93 1.78
C LEU A 164 7.78 6.48 0.80
N GLY A 165 9.08 6.37 1.10
CA GLY A 165 10.15 6.89 0.23
C GLY A 165 10.05 6.36 -1.20
N PRO A 166 10.21 5.04 -1.42
CA PRO A 166 10.05 4.44 -2.73
C PRO A 166 8.63 4.59 -3.29
N ALA A 167 7.60 4.47 -2.45
CA ALA A 167 6.21 4.56 -2.92
C ALA A 167 5.87 5.92 -3.54
N VAL A 168 6.25 7.01 -2.86
CA VAL A 168 6.03 8.38 -3.33
C VAL A 168 6.90 8.67 -4.53
N HIS A 169 8.15 8.18 -4.55
CA HIS A 169 9.04 8.32 -5.70
C HIS A 169 8.41 7.69 -6.96
N ASN A 170 8.00 6.42 -6.88
CA ASN A 170 7.36 5.70 -7.97
C ASN A 170 6.06 6.38 -8.41
N PHE A 171 5.20 6.74 -7.45
CA PHE A 171 3.94 7.42 -7.76
C PHE A 171 4.14 8.70 -8.59
N PHE A 172 5.08 9.56 -8.20
CA PHE A 172 5.33 10.79 -8.94
C PHE A 172 6.06 10.55 -10.27
N LEU A 173 7.00 9.60 -10.33
CA LEU A 173 7.63 9.23 -11.60
C LEU A 173 6.57 8.88 -12.65
N PHE A 174 5.60 8.04 -12.27
CA PHE A 174 4.58 7.56 -13.18
C PHE A 174 3.52 8.64 -13.50
N VAL A 175 3.07 9.42 -12.50
CA VAL A 175 2.13 10.53 -12.74
C VAL A 175 2.70 11.53 -13.73
N LEU A 176 4.01 11.82 -13.63
CA LEU A 176 4.71 12.76 -14.47
C LEU A 176 5.23 12.14 -15.79
N ASN A 177 4.92 10.86 -16.04
CA ASN A 177 5.40 10.09 -17.18
C ASN A 177 6.93 10.23 -17.40
N LEU A 178 7.68 10.25 -16.30
CA LEU A 178 9.14 10.34 -16.33
C LEU A 178 9.71 8.96 -16.63
N PRO A 179 10.80 8.87 -17.44
CA PRO A 179 11.48 7.60 -17.64
C PRO A 179 12.00 7.08 -16.29
N GLY A 180 11.58 5.85 -15.95
CA GLY A 180 12.01 5.12 -14.76
C GLY A 180 13.39 4.53 -14.90
#